data_AF-A0A5C5XMC0-F1
#
_entry.id   AF-A0A5C5XMC0-F1
#
_cell.length_a   1.000
_cell.length_b   1.000
_cell.length_c   1.000
_cell.angle_alpha   90.00
_cell.angle_beta   90.00
_cell.angle_gamma   90.00
#
_symmetry.space_group_name_H-M   'P 1'
#
loop_
_entity.id
_entity.type
_entity.pdbx_description
1 polymer ?
#
loop_
_entity_poly.entity_id
_entity_poly.type
_entity_poly.pdbx_seq_one_letter_code
_entity_poly.pdbx_strand_id
1 'polypeptide(L)'
;MKSDDLKYRNLKELLSRYEEKGRGESIAFLNWFLENIFRLDGIEADDAICDRPNDRGIDGLFVDHNQEMIYVLQGKIKQKESTLGDASLRELAGTITQLDNEESVQSLLDGGANEELKRVLRRNSVRWIQF
;
A
#
# COMPACT_ATOMS: atom_id res chain seq x y z
N MET A 1 -2.09 -21.83 -1.96
CA MET A 1 -2.99 -21.21 -0.98
C MET A 1 -4.42 -21.61 -1.30
N LYS A 2 -5.19 -22.03 -0.31
CA LYS A 2 -6.63 -22.33 -0.42
C LYS A 2 -7.42 -21.12 0.07
N SER A 3 -8.68 -20.97 -0.37
CA SER A 3 -9.53 -19.85 0.06
C SER A 3 -9.70 -19.77 1.58
N ASP A 4 -9.70 -20.92 2.28
CA ASP A 4 -9.76 -20.96 3.74
C ASP A 4 -8.55 -20.32 4.42
N ASP A 5 -7.38 -20.27 3.77
CA ASP A 5 -6.17 -19.62 4.31
C ASP A 5 -6.37 -18.10 4.41
N LEU A 6 -7.29 -17.53 3.63
CA LEU A 6 -7.59 -16.09 3.60
C LEU A 6 -8.68 -15.67 4.60
N LYS A 7 -9.30 -16.61 5.31
CA LYS A 7 -10.19 -16.29 6.42
C LYS A 7 -9.38 -15.71 7.57
N TYR A 8 -9.89 -14.65 8.20
CA TYR A 8 -9.14 -13.85 9.18
C TYR A 8 -8.33 -14.67 10.20
N ARG A 9 -8.92 -15.72 10.79
CA ARG A 9 -8.22 -16.58 11.75
C ARG A 9 -6.94 -17.20 11.18
N ASN A 10 -7.02 -17.79 9.98
CA ASN A 10 -5.90 -18.47 9.34
C ASN A 10 -4.93 -17.45 8.73
N LEU A 11 -5.47 -16.36 8.17
CA LEU A 11 -4.67 -15.24 7.66
C LEU A 11 -3.77 -14.68 8.76
N LYS A 12 -4.30 -14.47 9.98
CA LYS A 12 -3.53 -13.96 11.12
C LYS A 12 -2.31 -14.83 11.44
N GLU A 13 -2.44 -16.15 11.34
CA GLU A 13 -1.30 -17.07 11.52
C GLU A 13 -0.24 -16.86 10.41
N LEU A 14 -0.65 -16.63 9.17
CA LEU A 14 0.27 -16.32 8.06
C LEU A 14 0.98 -14.96 8.23
N LEU A 15 0.30 -13.99 8.86
CA LEU A 15 0.83 -12.64 9.09
C LEU A 15 1.78 -12.56 10.29
N SER A 16 1.73 -13.51 11.22
CA SER A 16 2.54 -13.50 12.46
C SER A 16 4.03 -13.22 12.20
N ARG A 17 4.64 -13.89 11.23
CA ARG A 17 6.04 -13.69 10.80
C ARG A 17 6.37 -12.29 10.27
N TYR A 18 5.35 -11.54 9.82
CA TYR A 18 5.51 -10.15 9.37
C TYR A 18 5.28 -9.15 10.52
N GLU A 19 4.52 -9.54 11.54
CA GLU A 19 4.31 -8.74 12.76
C GLU A 19 5.56 -8.72 13.66
N GLU A 20 6.43 -9.74 13.58
CA GLU A 20 7.68 -9.86 14.35
C GLU A 20 8.63 -8.66 14.22
N LYS A 21 8.47 -7.84 13.18
CA LYS A 21 9.20 -6.56 12.99
C LYS A 21 8.59 -5.37 13.77
N GLY A 22 7.68 -5.61 14.72
CA GLY A 22 6.97 -4.56 15.47
C GLY A 22 5.94 -3.79 14.63
N ARG A 23 5.45 -4.42 13.57
CA ARG A 23 4.52 -3.83 12.60
C ARG A 23 3.09 -4.14 13.03
N GLY A 24 2.20 -3.15 12.87
CA GLY A 24 0.77 -3.37 13.07
C GLY A 24 0.21 -4.36 12.02
N GLU A 25 -0.91 -5.00 12.36
CA GLU A 25 -1.56 -6.04 11.53
C GLU A 25 -1.79 -5.59 10.08
N SER A 26 -2.17 -4.32 9.86
CA SER A 26 -2.36 -3.73 8.52
C SER A 26 -1.09 -3.80 7.66
N ILE A 27 0.04 -3.38 8.23
CA ILE A 27 1.33 -3.38 7.55
C ILE A 27 1.81 -4.80 7.29
N ALA A 28 1.63 -5.70 8.27
CA ALA A 28 1.98 -7.11 8.12
C ALA A 28 1.22 -7.75 6.95
N PHE A 29 -0.07 -7.45 6.83
CA PHE A 29 -0.89 -7.89 5.71
C PHE A 29 -0.40 -7.33 4.37
N LEU A 30 -0.17 -6.02 4.29
CA LEU A 30 0.29 -5.41 3.04
C LEU A 30 1.66 -5.97 2.62
N ASN A 31 2.58 -6.18 3.56
CA ASN A 31 3.88 -6.76 3.24
C ASN A 31 3.76 -8.21 2.74
N TRP A 32 2.95 -9.03 3.41
CA TRP A 32 2.67 -10.39 2.94
C TRP A 32 2.07 -10.38 1.53
N PHE A 33 1.12 -9.48 1.25
CA PHE A 33 0.48 -9.35 -0.06
C PHE A 33 1.50 -8.97 -1.15
N LEU A 34 2.40 -8.04 -0.86
CA LEU A 34 3.46 -7.62 -1.78
C LEU A 34 4.43 -8.79 -2.09
N GLU A 35 4.89 -9.50 -1.08
CA GLU A 35 5.83 -10.63 -1.28
C GLU A 35 5.18 -11.85 -1.96
N ASN A 36 3.89 -12.13 -1.70
CA ASN A 36 3.26 -13.38 -2.14
C ASN A 36 2.39 -13.23 -3.38
N ILE A 37 1.83 -12.04 -3.63
CA ILE A 37 0.95 -11.77 -4.78
C ILE A 37 1.70 -10.95 -5.84
N PHE A 38 2.37 -9.86 -5.44
CA PHE A 38 3.22 -9.09 -6.35
C PHE A 38 4.59 -9.75 -6.58
N ARG A 39 4.97 -10.70 -5.72
CA ARG A 39 6.22 -11.46 -5.80
C ARG A 39 7.48 -10.60 -5.67
N LEU A 40 7.36 -9.47 -4.97
CA LEU A 40 8.49 -8.63 -4.63
C LEU A 40 9.41 -9.34 -3.64
N ASP A 41 10.71 -9.02 -3.66
CA ASP A 41 11.57 -9.44 -2.56
C ASP A 41 11.26 -8.67 -1.26
N GLY A 42 11.77 -9.15 -0.13
CA GLY A 42 11.44 -8.56 1.17
C GLY A 42 11.93 -7.13 1.37
N ILE A 43 12.93 -6.66 0.60
CA ILE A 43 13.39 -5.27 0.65
C ILE A 43 12.47 -4.40 -0.21
N GLU A 44 12.16 -4.83 -1.43
CA GLU A 44 11.23 -4.15 -2.33
C GLU A 44 9.85 -4.00 -1.70
N ALA A 45 9.34 -5.06 -1.07
CA ALA A 45 8.06 -5.05 -0.38
C ALA A 45 8.07 -4.10 0.83
N ASP A 46 9.12 -4.11 1.64
CA ASP A 46 9.29 -3.17 2.75
C ASP A 46 9.38 -1.72 2.27
N ASP A 47 10.05 -1.48 1.14
CA ASP A 47 10.26 -0.15 0.57
C ASP A 47 9.01 0.44 -0.08
N ALA A 48 8.07 -0.40 -0.53
CA ALA A 48 6.80 0.04 -1.08
C ALA A 48 5.80 0.51 -0.02
N ILE A 49 6.00 0.19 1.27
CA ILE A 49 5.03 0.48 2.33
C ILE A 49 5.20 1.89 2.91
N CYS A 50 4.08 2.60 3.06
CA CYS A 50 4.00 3.91 3.72
C CYS A 50 2.81 4.08 4.69
N ASP A 51 2.12 2.98 5.03
CA ASP A 51 1.01 2.89 6.01
C ASP A 51 1.42 3.41 7.40
N ARG A 52 1.05 4.68 7.63
CA ARG A 52 1.30 5.48 8.82
C ARG A 52 0.21 6.54 8.93
N PRO A 53 -0.14 7.02 10.14
CA PRO A 53 -1.07 8.12 10.29
C PRO A 53 -0.74 9.29 9.34
N ASN A 54 -1.76 9.82 8.65
CA ASN A 54 -1.66 10.84 7.60
C ASN A 54 -0.99 10.39 6.28
N ASP A 55 -1.11 9.11 5.91
CA ASP A 55 -0.77 8.55 4.58
C ASP A 55 -1.72 8.94 3.44
N ARG A 56 -2.75 9.76 3.72
CA ARG A 56 -3.71 10.21 2.70
C ARG A 56 -4.47 9.06 2.01
N GLY A 57 -4.52 7.88 2.64
CA GLY A 57 -5.13 6.67 2.11
C GLY A 57 -4.20 5.82 1.24
N ILE A 58 -2.91 6.18 1.13
CA ILE A 58 -1.88 5.43 0.39
C ILE A 58 -1.06 4.60 1.39
N ASP A 59 -1.45 3.35 1.58
CA ASP A 59 -0.78 2.44 2.51
C ASP A 59 0.50 1.86 1.90
N GLY A 60 0.57 1.80 0.56
CA GLY A 60 1.78 1.49 -0.18
C GLY A 60 1.77 2.01 -1.62
N LEU A 61 2.95 2.16 -2.19
CA LEU A 61 3.18 2.58 -3.56
C LEU A 61 4.32 1.77 -4.17
N PHE A 62 4.06 1.15 -5.32
CA PHE A 62 5.04 0.37 -6.08
C PHE A 62 5.08 0.85 -7.52
N VAL A 63 6.27 1.03 -8.07
CA VAL A 63 6.47 1.41 -9.47
C VAL A 63 6.98 0.20 -10.24
N ASP A 64 6.17 -0.28 -11.18
CA ASP A 64 6.57 -1.30 -12.12
C ASP A 64 7.10 -0.63 -13.38
N HIS A 65 8.42 -0.59 -13.51
CA HIS A 65 9.10 0.00 -14.66
C HIS A 65 8.94 -0.84 -15.95
N ASN A 66 8.63 -2.13 -15.86
CA ASN A 66 8.44 -2.97 -17.05
C ASN A 66 7.04 -2.77 -17.64
N GLN A 67 6.05 -2.56 -16.78
CA GLN A 67 4.66 -2.32 -17.20
C GLN A 67 4.34 -0.84 -17.37
N GLU A 68 5.27 0.04 -17.01
CA GLU A 68 5.06 1.48 -17.04
C GLU A 68 3.86 1.91 -16.18
N MET A 69 3.75 1.31 -14.98
CA MET A 69 2.61 1.50 -14.09
C MET A 69 3.03 1.86 -12.67
N ILE A 70 2.22 2.71 -12.05
CA ILE A 70 2.30 3.00 -10.61
C ILE A 70 1.11 2.32 -9.93
N TYR A 71 1.41 1.42 -9.01
CA TYR A 71 0.44 0.78 -8.15
C TYR A 71 0.26 1.58 -6.87
N VAL A 72 -0.98 2.02 -6.62
CA VAL A 72 -1.40 2.66 -5.38
C VAL A 72 -2.20 1.63 -4.59
N LEU A 73 -1.75 1.33 -3.38
CA LEU A 73 -2.27 0.24 -2.57
C LEU A 73 -2.91 0.78 -1.28
N GLN A 74 -4.09 0.25 -0.96
CA GLN A 74 -4.76 0.46 0.32
C GLN A 74 -5.12 -0.91 0.92
N GLY A 75 -4.60 -1.19 2.11
CA GLY A 75 -4.86 -2.40 2.88
C GLY A 75 -6.13 -2.28 3.71
N LYS A 76 -7.02 -3.28 3.63
CA LYS A 76 -8.19 -3.40 4.51
C LYS A 76 -8.34 -4.85 4.97
N ILE A 77 -8.24 -5.06 6.28
CA ILE A 77 -8.49 -6.36 6.91
C ILE A 77 -9.83 -6.30 7.64
N LYS A 78 -10.68 -7.32 7.44
CA LYS A 78 -11.93 -7.48 8.17
C LYS A 78 -11.84 -8.70 9.08
N GLN A 79 -12.00 -8.48 10.38
CA GLN A 79 -11.96 -9.57 11.37
C GLN A 79 -13.24 -10.43 11.37
N LYS A 80 -14.34 -9.88 10.86
CA LYS A 80 -15.64 -10.55 10.70
C LYS A 80 -16.05 -10.52 9.24
N GLU A 81 -16.75 -11.56 8.81
CA GLU A 81 -17.35 -11.58 7.47
C GLU A 81 -18.31 -10.40 7.32
N SER A 82 -18.05 -9.60 6.28
CA SER A 82 -18.84 -8.41 5.95
C SER A 82 -18.61 -8.08 4.47
N THR A 83 -19.58 -7.38 3.87
CA THR A 83 -19.42 -6.85 2.53
C THR A 83 -18.53 -5.61 2.54
N LEU A 84 -17.76 -5.42 1.47
CA LEU A 84 -17.07 -4.16 1.22
C LEU A 84 -18.07 -3.17 0.61
N GLY A 85 -18.26 -2.03 1.25
CA GLY A 85 -19.12 -0.96 0.74
C GLY A 85 -18.43 -0.09 -0.31
N ASP A 86 -19.22 0.73 -1.00
CA ASP A 86 -18.73 1.68 -2.02
C ASP A 86 -17.88 2.81 -1.45
N ALA A 87 -18.10 3.20 -0.18
CA ALA A 87 -17.36 4.26 0.49
C ALA A 87 -15.84 4.06 0.42
N SER A 88 -15.34 2.88 0.80
CA SER A 88 -13.88 2.60 0.75
C SER A 88 -13.33 2.60 -0.67
N LEU A 89 -14.12 2.17 -1.66
CA LEU A 89 -13.71 2.21 -3.07
C LEU A 89 -13.66 3.65 -3.59
N ARG A 90 -14.61 4.51 -3.18
CA ARG A 90 -14.58 5.94 -3.53
C ARG A 90 -13.41 6.67 -2.87
N GLU A 91 -13.09 6.34 -1.63
CA GLU A 91 -11.90 6.87 -0.94
C GLU A 91 -10.61 6.50 -1.69
N LEU A 92 -10.47 5.24 -2.10
CA LEU A 92 -9.33 4.79 -2.91
C LEU A 92 -9.29 5.51 -4.26
N ALA A 93 -10.43 5.65 -4.95
CA ALA A 93 -10.50 6.38 -6.22
C ALA A 93 -10.05 7.84 -6.06
N GLY A 94 -10.51 8.53 -5.01
CA GLY A 94 -10.04 9.88 -4.70
C GLY A 94 -8.55 9.91 -4.32
N THR A 95 -8.04 8.86 -3.68
CA THR A 95 -6.62 8.73 -3.36
C THR A 95 -5.75 8.68 -4.61
N ILE A 96 -6.15 7.91 -5.61
CA ILE A 96 -5.43 7.78 -6.89
C ILE A 96 -5.31 9.14 -7.60
N THR A 97 -6.34 10.00 -7.53
CA THR A 97 -6.28 11.34 -8.15
C THR A 97 -5.20 12.25 -7.57
N GLN A 98 -4.68 11.96 -6.38
CA GLN A 98 -3.56 12.72 -5.79
C GLN A 98 -2.22 12.42 -6.49
N LEU A 99 -2.17 11.43 -7.39
CA LEU A 99 -1.00 11.03 -8.18
C LEU A 99 -1.26 11.13 -9.69
N ASP A 100 -2.31 11.85 -10.10
CA ASP A 100 -2.76 11.93 -11.50
C ASP A 100 -1.80 12.73 -12.40
N ASN A 101 -1.11 13.71 -11.82
CA ASN A 101 -0.18 14.57 -12.54
C ASN A 101 0.89 15.18 -11.62
N GLU A 102 1.90 15.79 -12.22
CA GLU A 102 3.05 16.37 -11.52
C GLU A 102 2.65 17.37 -10.42
N GLU A 103 1.67 18.23 -10.68
CA GLU A 103 1.20 19.24 -9.72
C GLU A 103 0.53 18.61 -8.50
N SER A 104 -0.28 17.56 -8.71
CA SER A 104 -0.92 16.80 -7.63
C SER A 104 0.12 16.09 -6.75
N VAL A 105 1.14 15.47 -7.36
CA VAL A 105 2.25 14.83 -6.65
C VAL A 105 3.07 15.87 -5.88
N GLN A 106 3.30 17.04 -6.46
CA GLN A 106 4.00 18.14 -5.79
C GLN A 106 3.23 18.64 -4.56
N SER A 107 1.92 18.80 -4.71
CA SER A 107 1.04 19.21 -3.60
C SER A 107 1.06 18.21 -2.44
N LEU A 108 1.15 16.91 -2.73
CA LEU A 108 1.37 15.87 -1.73
C LEU A 108 2.72 16.02 -1.00
N LEU A 109 3.79 16.29 -1.74
CA LEU A 109 5.14 16.44 -1.21
C LEU A 109 5.28 17.68 -0.29
N ASP A 110 4.63 18.78 -0.66
CA ASP A 110 4.66 20.04 0.08
C ASP A 110 3.65 20.07 1.24
N GLY A 111 2.61 19.24 1.16
CA GLY A 111 1.54 19.17 2.14
C GLY A 111 1.88 18.41 3.42
N GLY A 112 0.87 18.25 4.26
CA GLY A 112 0.95 17.48 5.52
C GLY A 112 0.78 15.97 5.35
N ALA A 113 1.23 15.38 4.23
CA ALA A 113 1.34 13.92 4.12
C ALA A 113 2.46 13.41 5.04
N ASN A 114 2.37 12.16 5.48
CA ASN A 114 3.41 11.58 6.33
C ASN A 114 4.76 11.45 5.57
N GLU A 115 5.86 11.40 6.32
CA GLU A 115 7.20 11.39 5.72
C GLU A 115 7.56 10.07 5.02
N GLU A 116 6.94 8.94 5.39
CA GLU A 116 7.13 7.68 4.68
C GLU A 116 6.54 7.73 3.27
N LEU A 117 5.32 8.25 3.12
CA LEU A 117 4.70 8.46 1.80
C LEU A 117 5.57 9.39 0.95
N LYS A 118 6.01 10.52 1.51
CA LYS A 118 6.91 11.44 0.81
C LYS A 118 8.24 10.78 0.43
N ARG A 119 8.80 9.94 1.32
CA ARG A 119 10.02 9.18 1.05
C ARG A 119 9.82 8.23 -0.14
N VAL A 120 8.74 7.46 -0.16
CA VAL A 120 8.43 6.51 -1.24
C VAL A 120 8.23 7.25 -2.58
N LEU A 121 7.49 8.36 -2.59
CA LEU A 121 7.30 9.19 -3.79
C LEU A 121 8.61 9.73 -4.34
N ARG A 122 9.48 10.28 -3.48
CA ARG A 122 10.78 10.83 -3.89
C ARG A 122 11.72 9.74 -4.39
N ARG A 123 11.79 8.61 -3.68
CA ARG A 123 12.69 7.50 -4.02
C ARG A 123 12.37 6.91 -5.39
N ASN A 124 11.09 6.74 -5.67
CA ASN A 124 10.63 6.22 -6.97
C ASN A 124 10.55 7.31 -8.05
N SER A 125 10.97 8.54 -7.74
CA SER A 125 10.92 9.68 -8.67
C SER A 125 9.54 9.91 -9.30
N VAL A 126 8.45 9.60 -8.59
CA VAL A 126 7.08 9.56 -9.13
C VAL A 126 6.69 10.85 -9.84
N ARG A 127 7.16 12.01 -9.35
CA ARG A 127 6.94 13.31 -9.98
C ARG A 127 7.47 13.39 -11.42
N TRP A 128 8.54 12.66 -11.71
CA TRP A 128 9.34 12.78 -12.92
C TRP A 128 9.33 11.53 -13.80
N ILE A 129 8.49 10.54 -13.46
CA ILE A 129 8.42 9.32 -14.26
C ILE A 129 7.90 9.69 -15.65
N GLN A 130 8.71 9.41 -16.66
CA GLN A 130 8.33 9.40 -18.05
C GLN A 130 8.31 7.94 -18.47
N PHE A 131 7.13 7.48 -18.88
CA PHE A 131 6.94 6.19 -19.54
C PHE A 131 7.05 6.42 -21.05
#